data_AF-A0A1Y2R550-F1
#
_entry.id   AF-A0A1Y2R550-F1
#
_cell.length_a   1.000
_cell.length_b   1.000
_cell.length_c   1.000
_cell.angle_alpha   90.00
_cell.angle_beta   90.00
_cell.angle_gamma   90.00
#
_symmetry.space_group_name_H-M   'P 1'
#
loop_
_entity.id
_entity.type
_entity.pdbx_description
1 polymer ?
#
loop_
_entity_poly.entity_id
_entity_poly.type
_entity_poly.pdbx_seq_one_letter_code
_entity_poly.pdbx_strand_id
1 'polypeptide(L)'
;MLPSLPILQWGRAYNRETLLGDGVAAVIVTIMLIPQSLAYAMLAGLPPEVGLYASVAPLLLYAVFGTSRVLAVGPVAVVSLMTAAAIGEHAVAGSPEYWAVAITLAFLSGVLLLVMGLLRLGFLANFLSHPVISGFISASGILIAASQLKTLMGVKAEGHNFLDLSVSLLSQLGQVHALTLTIGAATVAFLFWVRSGLKPLLQRMGLKPRLADVVAKTGPVAAIAVTSLLTWALDWQGQGVKIVGTVPQGLPPFTLPLWDLSLWQQLMVPALLISVVGFVESVSVGQTLAAKRRQRIEPDQELVALGASNLGAAFTGGFPVTGGFARSVVNFDAGAQTPAAGVFTAVGILLASLFLTPALYYLPQATLAATIVVAVLSLVDFSILRKTWNYAKSDFVAVLATLLATLAIGVETGLVVGVAVSLALYLFRTSRPHMAEVGLVAGTEHFRNVQRHTVVTSPKVLSLRVDESLYFANSRALEDRINNAVAKRPALEHVVLQCSAINDIDASALESLETIDQRLRGAGLRLHLSEVKGPVMDRLKNTEFLQHLSGQVFLTQFQAIHALSPEVA
;
A
#
# COMPACT_ATOMS: atom_id res chain seq x y z
N MET A 1 15.25 21.19 4.56
CA MET A 1 15.25 21.38 3.08
C MET A 1 13.81 21.51 2.65
N LEU A 2 13.46 22.58 1.93
CA LEU A 2 12.12 22.87 1.41
C LEU A 2 11.66 21.76 0.45
N PRO A 3 10.34 21.56 0.25
CA PRO A 3 9.84 20.66 -0.78
C PRO A 3 10.45 21.02 -2.13
N SER A 4 10.94 20.01 -2.85
CA SER A 4 11.50 20.23 -4.18
C SER A 4 10.37 20.58 -5.16
N LEU A 5 10.70 21.23 -6.28
CA LEU A 5 9.77 21.45 -7.40
C LEU A 5 10.22 20.57 -8.58
N PRO A 6 9.81 19.29 -8.64
CA PRO A 6 10.18 18.38 -9.73
C PRO A 6 9.85 18.92 -11.13
N ILE A 7 8.83 19.77 -11.25
CA ILE A 7 8.48 20.46 -12.50
C ILE A 7 9.63 21.24 -13.12
N LEU A 8 10.50 21.83 -12.31
CA LEU A 8 11.66 22.56 -12.81
C LEU A 8 12.73 21.62 -13.38
N GLN A 9 12.76 20.36 -12.95
CA GLN A 9 13.70 19.37 -13.45
C GLN A 9 13.19 18.73 -14.74
N TRP A 10 11.95 18.20 -14.73
CA TRP A 10 11.41 17.52 -15.91
C TRP A 10 11.03 18.50 -17.02
N GLY A 11 10.57 19.71 -16.68
CA GLY A 11 10.22 20.75 -17.66
C GLY A 11 11.41 21.23 -18.47
N ARG A 12 12.62 21.27 -17.89
CA ARG A 12 13.86 21.65 -18.60
C ARG A 12 14.32 20.62 -19.62
N ALA A 13 13.98 19.34 -19.41
CA ALA A 13 14.34 18.24 -20.29
C ALA A 13 13.21 17.87 -21.27
N TYR A 14 12.13 18.66 -21.30
CA TYR A 14 10.96 18.37 -22.12
C TYR A 14 11.23 18.60 -23.61
N ASN A 15 10.88 17.63 -24.45
CA ASN A 15 11.14 17.68 -25.88
C ASN A 15 9.93 17.17 -26.70
N ARG A 16 10.06 17.13 -28.03
CA ARG A 16 8.96 16.70 -28.92
C ARG A 16 8.59 15.23 -28.74
N GLU A 17 9.55 14.37 -28.42
CA GLU A 17 9.31 12.94 -28.21
C GLU A 17 8.53 12.70 -26.91
N THR A 18 8.89 13.41 -25.84
CA THR A 18 8.13 13.37 -24.58
C THR A 18 6.72 13.92 -24.75
N LEU A 19 6.55 15.00 -25.54
CA LEU A 19 5.23 15.55 -25.87
C LEU A 19 4.31 14.53 -26.55
N LEU A 20 4.82 13.82 -27.56
CA LEU A 20 4.04 12.79 -28.26
C LEU A 20 3.69 11.61 -27.35
N GLY A 21 4.66 11.15 -26.54
CA GLY A 21 4.42 10.06 -25.58
C GLY A 21 3.39 10.41 -24.52
N ASP A 22 3.54 11.59 -23.89
CA ASP A 22 2.62 12.08 -22.86
C ASP A 22 1.24 12.40 -23.45
N GLY A 23 1.16 12.94 -24.66
CA GLY A 23 -0.11 13.24 -25.33
C GLY A 23 -0.92 11.98 -25.67
N VAL A 24 -0.28 10.95 -26.23
CA VAL A 24 -0.94 9.66 -26.51
C VAL A 24 -1.41 9.00 -25.21
N ALA A 25 -0.55 9.00 -24.19
CA ALA A 25 -0.91 8.46 -22.88
C ALA A 25 -2.09 9.22 -22.27
N ALA A 26 -2.10 10.55 -22.35
CA ALA A 26 -3.17 11.38 -21.83
C ALA A 26 -4.51 11.12 -22.51
N VAL A 27 -4.54 10.93 -23.84
CA VAL A 27 -5.78 10.58 -24.55
C VAL A 27 -6.34 9.24 -24.06
N ILE A 28 -5.49 8.22 -23.95
CA ILE A 28 -5.89 6.89 -23.47
C ILE A 28 -6.39 6.96 -22.02
N VAL A 29 -5.65 7.66 -21.15
CA VAL A 29 -6.01 7.80 -19.74
C VAL A 29 -7.29 8.62 -19.59
N THR A 30 -7.48 9.71 -20.34
CA THR A 30 -8.72 10.52 -20.31
C THR A 30 -9.94 9.66 -20.64
N ILE A 31 -9.88 8.90 -21.72
CA ILE A 31 -10.94 8.00 -22.18
C ILE A 31 -11.30 6.99 -21.07
N MET A 32 -10.30 6.45 -20.36
CA MET A 32 -10.55 5.51 -19.27
C MET A 32 -11.01 6.19 -17.98
N LEU A 33 -10.51 7.38 -17.68
CA LEU A 33 -10.66 8.05 -16.39
C LEU A 33 -12.06 8.65 -16.24
N ILE A 34 -12.64 9.22 -17.30
CA ILE A 34 -14.00 9.80 -17.24
C ILE A 34 -14.99 8.82 -16.60
N PRO A 35 -15.26 7.63 -17.18
CA PRO A 35 -16.25 6.74 -16.60
C PRO A 35 -15.83 6.15 -15.25
N GLN A 36 -14.54 5.93 -15.02
CA GLN A 36 -14.06 5.47 -13.72
C GLN A 36 -14.34 6.50 -12.62
N SER A 37 -14.06 7.78 -12.90
CA SER A 37 -14.28 8.85 -11.93
C SER A 37 -15.77 9.02 -11.61
N LEU A 38 -16.65 8.95 -12.61
CA LEU A 38 -18.10 8.93 -12.37
C LEU A 38 -18.50 7.75 -11.48
N ALA A 39 -18.03 6.55 -11.82
CA ALA A 39 -18.36 5.33 -11.09
C ALA A 39 -17.85 5.37 -9.64
N TYR A 40 -16.66 5.92 -9.41
CA TYR A 40 -16.07 6.05 -8.09
C TYR A 40 -16.73 7.14 -7.24
N ALA A 41 -17.19 8.25 -7.83
CA ALA A 41 -18.04 9.20 -7.10
C ALA A 41 -19.35 8.55 -6.65
N MET A 42 -19.99 7.76 -7.51
CA MET A 42 -21.20 7.02 -7.15
C MET A 42 -20.92 5.94 -6.09
N LEU A 43 -19.75 5.31 -6.11
CA LEU A 43 -19.31 4.39 -5.05
C LEU A 43 -19.14 5.11 -3.71
N ALA A 44 -18.69 6.38 -3.75
CA ALA A 44 -18.60 7.25 -2.59
C ALA A 44 -19.96 7.83 -2.14
N GLY A 45 -21.08 7.48 -2.81
CA GLY A 45 -22.40 8.04 -2.52
C GLY A 45 -22.60 9.48 -3.00
N LEU A 46 -21.70 9.99 -3.83
CA LEU A 46 -21.68 11.37 -4.33
C LEU A 46 -22.26 11.48 -5.75
N PRO A 47 -22.69 12.68 -6.17
CA PRO A 47 -23.08 12.93 -7.55
C PRO A 47 -21.96 12.57 -8.55
N PRO A 48 -22.27 12.00 -9.74
CA PRO A 48 -21.27 11.53 -10.69
C PRO A 48 -20.23 12.59 -11.12
N GLU A 49 -20.64 13.84 -11.26
CA GLU A 49 -19.79 14.99 -11.62
C GLU A 49 -18.67 15.25 -10.61
N VAL A 50 -18.88 14.92 -9.33
CA VAL A 50 -17.88 15.09 -8.27
C VAL A 50 -16.62 14.27 -8.55
N GLY A 51 -16.74 13.17 -9.30
CA GLY A 51 -15.60 12.40 -9.79
C GLY A 51 -14.73 13.16 -10.79
N LEU A 52 -15.36 13.91 -11.70
CA LEU A 52 -14.64 14.76 -12.66
C LEU A 52 -13.94 15.91 -11.93
N TYR A 53 -14.64 16.53 -10.97
CA TYR A 53 -14.12 17.58 -10.11
C TYR A 53 -12.89 17.13 -9.31
N ALA A 54 -12.95 15.92 -8.74
CA ALA A 54 -11.85 15.29 -8.03
C ALA A 54 -10.69 14.84 -8.95
N SER A 55 -10.71 15.13 -10.26
CA SER A 55 -9.65 14.67 -11.17
C SER A 55 -8.84 15.82 -11.78
N VAL A 56 -9.40 17.01 -11.95
CA VAL A 56 -8.75 18.12 -12.69
C VAL A 56 -7.62 18.77 -11.88
N ALA A 57 -7.92 19.48 -10.80
CA ALA A 57 -6.91 20.16 -9.97
C ALA A 57 -5.89 19.18 -9.35
N PRO A 58 -6.28 17.98 -8.88
CA PRO A 58 -5.32 17.00 -8.38
C PRO A 58 -4.22 16.62 -9.38
N LEU A 59 -4.56 16.38 -10.65
CA LEU A 59 -3.58 16.06 -11.68
C LEU A 59 -2.61 17.22 -11.95
N LEU A 60 -3.11 18.47 -11.93
CA LEU A 60 -2.29 19.66 -12.11
C LEU A 60 -1.30 19.84 -10.96
N LEU A 61 -1.77 19.73 -9.71
CA LEU A 61 -0.93 19.88 -8.53
C LEU A 61 0.06 18.72 -8.40
N TYR A 62 -0.34 17.51 -8.75
CA TYR A 62 0.57 16.37 -8.81
C TYR A 62 1.70 16.60 -9.83
N ALA A 63 1.42 17.18 -11.00
CA ALA A 63 2.45 17.46 -12.00
C ALA A 63 3.51 18.48 -11.53
N VAL A 64 3.14 19.38 -10.61
CA VAL A 64 4.03 20.37 -10.01
C VAL A 64 4.95 19.74 -8.97
N PHE A 65 4.39 18.94 -8.05
CA PHE A 65 5.07 18.48 -6.85
C PHE A 65 5.51 17.01 -6.89
N GLY A 66 4.94 16.18 -7.75
CA GLY A 66 5.16 14.74 -7.80
C GLY A 66 6.49 14.34 -8.44
N THR A 67 7.10 13.27 -7.93
CA THR A 67 8.35 12.71 -8.46
C THR A 67 8.11 11.54 -9.41
N SER A 68 6.99 10.82 -9.25
CA SER A 68 6.62 9.77 -10.21
C SER A 68 6.24 10.35 -11.56
N ARG A 69 6.82 9.80 -12.62
CA ARG A 69 6.57 10.23 -14.00
C ARG A 69 5.30 9.64 -14.61
N VAL A 70 4.69 8.65 -13.97
CA VAL A 70 3.59 7.85 -14.55
C VAL A 70 2.39 7.68 -13.63
N LEU A 71 2.48 8.16 -12.38
CA LEU A 71 1.39 8.03 -11.43
C LEU A 71 0.20 8.86 -11.90
N ALA A 72 -0.96 8.23 -11.98
CA ALA A 72 -2.21 8.87 -12.38
C ALA A 72 -3.11 9.09 -11.15
N VAL A 73 -3.05 10.30 -10.60
CA VAL A 73 -3.81 10.72 -9.42
C VAL A 73 -5.27 11.00 -9.77
N GLY A 74 -6.19 10.53 -8.93
CA GLY A 74 -7.62 10.79 -9.04
C GLY A 74 -8.44 9.90 -8.09
N PRO A 75 -9.77 9.86 -8.24
CA PRO A 75 -10.64 8.98 -7.46
C PRO A 75 -10.26 7.51 -7.57
N VAL A 76 -10.17 6.76 -6.47
CA VAL A 76 -9.90 5.30 -6.50
C VAL A 76 -10.96 4.55 -5.69
N ALA A 77 -11.28 3.33 -6.11
CA ALA A 77 -12.37 2.54 -5.54
C ALA A 77 -12.28 2.38 -4.01
N VAL A 78 -11.11 2.04 -3.47
CA VAL A 78 -10.90 1.84 -2.03
C VAL A 78 -11.13 3.14 -1.27
N VAL A 79 -10.49 4.23 -1.70
CA VAL A 79 -10.65 5.56 -1.10
C VAL A 79 -12.09 6.05 -1.21
N SER A 80 -12.81 5.72 -2.28
CA SER A 80 -14.22 6.08 -2.47
C SER A 80 -15.12 5.34 -1.48
N LEU A 81 -14.87 4.05 -1.25
CA LEU A 81 -15.61 3.26 -0.27
C LEU A 81 -15.32 3.73 1.17
N MET A 82 -14.06 4.04 1.48
CA MET A 82 -13.68 4.64 2.78
C MET A 82 -14.30 6.02 2.96
N THR A 83 -14.37 6.83 1.90
CA THR A 83 -15.05 8.12 1.91
C THR A 83 -16.53 7.94 2.23
N ALA A 84 -17.24 7.03 1.54
CA ALA A 84 -18.65 6.75 1.80
C ALA A 84 -18.91 6.31 3.25
N ALA A 85 -18.05 5.42 3.78
CA ALA A 85 -18.16 4.94 5.16
C ALA A 85 -17.98 6.10 6.15
N ALA A 86 -16.92 6.90 6.00
CA ALA A 86 -16.61 8.00 6.89
C ALA A 86 -17.70 9.08 6.89
N ILE A 87 -18.18 9.50 5.71
CA ILE A 87 -19.14 10.61 5.63
C ILE A 87 -20.59 10.16 5.89
N GLY A 88 -20.89 8.87 5.70
CA GLY A 88 -22.22 8.30 5.97
C GLY A 88 -22.62 8.30 7.45
N GLU A 89 -21.65 8.37 8.36
CA GLU A 89 -21.91 8.51 9.80
C GLU A 89 -22.31 9.95 10.21
N HIS A 90 -22.05 10.93 9.35
CA HIS A 90 -22.22 12.36 9.66
C HIS A 90 -23.34 13.03 8.85
N ALA A 91 -23.65 12.52 7.66
CA ALA A 91 -24.64 13.12 6.79
C ALA A 91 -25.44 12.06 6.02
N VAL A 92 -26.67 12.41 5.67
CA VAL A 92 -27.55 11.54 4.86
C VAL A 92 -27.09 11.56 3.41
N ALA A 93 -26.89 10.38 2.81
CA ALA A 93 -26.51 10.25 1.41
C ALA A 93 -27.44 11.01 0.47
N GLY A 94 -26.86 11.76 -0.48
CA GLY A 94 -27.60 12.60 -1.44
C GLY A 94 -27.97 14.01 -0.92
N SER A 95 -27.68 14.34 0.33
CA SER A 95 -27.84 15.72 0.85
C SER A 95 -26.67 16.62 0.41
N PRO A 96 -26.86 17.96 0.32
CA PRO A 96 -25.77 18.90 0.10
C PRO A 96 -24.70 18.83 1.20
N GLU A 97 -25.11 18.54 2.43
CA GLU A 97 -24.22 18.36 3.57
C GLU A 97 -23.28 17.17 3.37
N TYR A 98 -23.78 16.04 2.83
CA TYR A 98 -22.97 14.87 2.50
C TYR A 98 -21.80 15.22 1.57
N TRP A 99 -22.06 16.05 0.57
CA TRP A 99 -21.02 16.55 -0.33
C TRP A 99 -20.04 17.49 0.38
N ALA A 100 -20.52 18.40 1.23
CA ALA A 100 -19.68 19.31 1.99
C ALA A 100 -18.76 18.58 3.01
N VAL A 101 -19.26 17.50 3.63
CA VAL A 101 -18.45 16.63 4.50
C VAL A 101 -17.37 15.91 3.67
N ALA A 102 -17.66 15.42 2.47
CA ALA A 102 -16.67 14.81 1.58
C ALA A 102 -15.55 15.79 1.16
N ILE A 103 -15.92 17.04 0.87
CA ILE A 103 -14.96 18.13 0.58
C ILE A 103 -14.06 18.38 1.81
N THR A 104 -14.65 18.42 3.00
CA THR A 104 -13.93 18.60 4.26
C THR A 104 -12.97 17.45 4.54
N LEU A 105 -13.38 16.21 4.26
CA LEU A 105 -12.54 15.03 4.38
C LEU A 105 -11.35 15.06 3.41
N ALA A 106 -11.56 15.52 2.17
CA ALA A 106 -10.48 15.74 1.20
C ALA A 106 -9.49 16.80 1.68
N PHE A 107 -10.00 17.89 2.27
CA PHE A 107 -9.19 18.95 2.84
C PHE A 107 -8.32 18.44 3.99
N LEU A 108 -8.91 17.75 4.97
CA LEU A 108 -8.18 17.18 6.11
C LEU A 108 -7.13 16.15 5.67
N SER A 109 -7.49 15.28 4.73
CA SER A 109 -6.55 14.34 4.11
C SER A 109 -5.36 15.07 3.46
N GLY A 110 -5.64 16.13 2.69
CA GLY A 110 -4.62 16.96 2.08
C GLY A 110 -3.67 17.63 3.08
N VAL A 111 -4.22 18.21 4.15
CA VAL A 111 -3.45 18.81 5.24
C VAL A 111 -2.58 17.77 5.95
N LEU A 112 -3.14 16.62 6.30
CA LEU A 112 -2.39 15.54 6.97
C LEU A 112 -1.24 15.04 6.10
N LEU A 113 -1.48 14.78 4.81
CA LEU A 113 -0.45 14.37 3.87
C LEU A 113 0.67 15.42 3.75
N LEU A 114 0.32 16.71 3.65
CA LEU A 114 1.32 17.79 3.63
C LEU A 114 2.14 17.84 4.93
N VAL A 115 1.48 17.76 6.08
CA VAL A 115 2.16 17.75 7.39
C VAL A 115 3.10 16.54 7.49
N MET A 116 2.64 15.36 7.09
CA MET A 116 3.47 14.15 7.06
C MET A 116 4.68 14.33 6.12
N GLY A 117 4.49 14.94 4.95
CA GLY A 117 5.59 15.23 4.01
C GLY A 117 6.61 16.22 4.57
N LEU A 118 6.14 17.28 5.24
CA LEU A 118 7.00 18.27 5.89
C LEU A 118 7.79 17.67 7.06
N LEU A 119 7.17 16.76 7.82
CA LEU A 119 7.79 16.01 8.91
C LEU A 119 8.66 14.83 8.43
N ARG A 120 8.75 14.60 7.11
CA ARG A 120 9.52 13.51 6.49
C ARG A 120 9.09 12.12 6.96
N LEU A 121 7.78 11.93 7.05
CA LEU A 121 7.18 10.66 7.44
C LEU A 121 7.04 9.69 6.25
N GLY A 122 7.78 9.88 5.17
CA GLY A 122 7.78 8.99 3.99
C GLY A 122 8.25 7.57 4.30
N PHE A 123 8.98 7.38 5.40
CA PHE A 123 9.32 6.05 5.91
C PHE A 123 8.08 5.23 6.30
N LEU A 124 6.91 5.85 6.51
CA LEU A 124 5.66 5.16 6.78
C LEU A 124 5.28 4.16 5.68
N ALA A 125 5.70 4.42 4.42
CA ALA A 125 5.51 3.49 3.31
C ALA A 125 6.19 2.12 3.57
N ASN A 126 7.21 2.06 4.43
CA ASN A 126 7.95 0.84 4.72
C ASN A 126 7.29 -0.04 5.80
N PHE A 127 6.34 0.48 6.58
CA PHE A 127 5.68 -0.33 7.63
C PHE A 127 4.53 -1.18 7.10
N LEU A 128 4.02 -0.87 5.92
CA LEU A 128 3.01 -1.67 5.26
C LEU A 128 3.69 -2.74 4.42
N SER A 129 3.84 -3.93 5.02
CA SER A 129 4.46 -5.05 4.34
C SER A 129 3.65 -5.47 3.11
N HIS A 130 4.34 -5.92 2.06
CA HIS A 130 3.70 -6.39 0.83
C HIS A 130 2.59 -7.44 1.08
N PRO A 131 2.75 -8.42 2.00
CA PRO A 131 1.68 -9.36 2.33
C PRO A 131 0.41 -8.67 2.90
N VAL A 132 0.56 -7.69 3.79
CA VAL A 132 -0.59 -6.94 4.35
C VAL A 132 -1.30 -6.16 3.26
N ILE A 133 -0.57 -5.43 2.42
CA ILE A 133 -1.14 -4.68 1.29
C ILE A 133 -1.89 -5.64 0.34
N SER A 134 -1.30 -6.79 0.02
CA SER A 134 -1.93 -7.78 -0.86
C SER A 134 -3.21 -8.37 -0.27
N GLY A 135 -3.23 -8.67 1.03
CA GLY A 135 -4.43 -9.14 1.74
C GLY A 135 -5.53 -8.06 1.76
N PHE A 136 -5.15 -6.82 2.05
CA PHE A 136 -6.03 -5.66 2.06
C PHE A 136 -6.64 -5.36 0.68
N ILE A 137 -5.84 -5.32 -0.39
CA ILE A 137 -6.30 -5.08 -1.76
C ILE A 137 -7.25 -6.19 -2.21
N SER A 138 -6.92 -7.46 -1.92
CA SER A 138 -7.77 -8.60 -2.29
C SER A 138 -9.13 -8.54 -1.58
N ALA A 139 -9.12 -8.27 -0.27
CA ALA A 139 -10.36 -8.17 0.50
C ALA A 139 -11.21 -6.95 0.09
N SER A 140 -10.58 -5.79 -0.09
CA SER A 140 -11.25 -4.58 -0.57
C SER A 140 -11.83 -4.79 -1.97
N GLY A 141 -11.11 -5.48 -2.86
CA GLY A 141 -11.59 -5.82 -4.20
C GLY A 141 -12.83 -6.71 -4.17
N ILE A 142 -12.87 -7.70 -3.28
CA ILE A 142 -14.05 -8.56 -3.06
C ILE A 142 -15.22 -7.75 -2.49
N LEU A 143 -14.97 -6.93 -1.47
CA LEU A 143 -16.00 -6.09 -0.84
C LEU A 143 -16.58 -5.08 -1.83
N ILE A 144 -15.73 -4.43 -2.64
CA ILE A 144 -16.17 -3.51 -3.69
C ILE A 144 -16.98 -4.27 -4.74
N ALA A 145 -16.52 -5.43 -5.22
CA ALA A 145 -17.28 -6.22 -6.18
C ALA A 145 -18.66 -6.61 -5.64
N ALA A 146 -18.74 -7.04 -4.38
CA ALA A 146 -20.00 -7.31 -3.70
C ALA A 146 -20.89 -6.06 -3.62
N SER A 147 -20.33 -4.90 -3.28
CA SER A 147 -21.06 -3.61 -3.21
C SER A 147 -21.71 -3.22 -4.53
N GLN A 148 -21.14 -3.67 -5.65
CA GLN A 148 -21.66 -3.39 -6.99
C GLN A 148 -22.75 -4.36 -7.44
N LEU A 149 -22.90 -5.52 -6.78
CA LEU A 149 -23.96 -6.47 -7.12
C LEU A 149 -25.35 -5.85 -6.97
N LYS A 150 -25.57 -4.97 -5.97
CA LYS A 150 -26.84 -4.27 -5.81
C LYS A 150 -27.21 -3.43 -7.04
N THR A 151 -26.23 -2.74 -7.62
CA THR A 151 -26.40 -1.91 -8.82
C THR A 151 -26.60 -2.78 -10.06
N LEU A 152 -25.87 -3.90 -10.17
CA LEU A 152 -26.04 -4.85 -11.26
C LEU A 152 -27.40 -5.55 -11.24
N MET A 153 -27.91 -5.88 -10.05
CA MET A 153 -29.22 -6.53 -9.88
C MET A 153 -30.39 -5.53 -9.89
N GLY A 154 -30.11 -4.22 -9.80
CA GLY A 154 -31.12 -3.17 -9.73
C GLY A 154 -31.84 -3.07 -8.37
N VAL A 155 -31.30 -3.66 -7.31
CA VAL A 155 -31.91 -3.72 -5.97
C VAL A 155 -31.32 -2.67 -5.01
N LYS A 156 -32.04 -2.36 -3.94
CA LYS A 156 -31.51 -1.56 -2.83
C LYS A 156 -30.96 -2.50 -1.75
N ALA A 157 -29.65 -2.44 -1.51
CA ALA A 157 -28.99 -3.20 -0.45
C ALA A 157 -28.00 -2.30 0.30
N GLU A 158 -27.96 -2.48 1.61
CA GLU A 158 -27.14 -1.71 2.55
C GLU A 158 -26.37 -2.68 3.45
N GLY A 159 -25.18 -2.25 3.88
CA GLY A 159 -24.30 -3.05 4.71
C GLY A 159 -22.91 -2.41 4.81
N HIS A 160 -22.34 -2.41 6.01
CA HIS A 160 -21.03 -1.82 6.30
C HIS A 160 -19.88 -2.77 5.96
N ASN A 161 -20.13 -4.09 6.05
CA ASN A 161 -19.16 -5.15 5.78
C ASN A 161 -19.70 -6.15 4.74
N PHE A 162 -18.86 -7.10 4.35
CA PHE A 162 -19.22 -8.09 3.31
C PHE A 162 -20.37 -8.99 3.75
N LEU A 163 -20.44 -9.36 5.03
CA LEU A 163 -21.46 -10.27 5.55
C LEU A 163 -22.84 -9.63 5.53
N ASP A 164 -22.96 -8.42 6.10
CA ASP A 164 -24.21 -7.65 6.14
C ASP A 164 -24.73 -7.40 4.72
N LEU A 165 -23.83 -6.99 3.82
CA LEU A 165 -24.16 -6.74 2.44
C LEU A 165 -24.62 -8.03 1.73
N SER A 166 -23.97 -9.16 1.97
CA SER A 166 -24.35 -10.45 1.38
C SER A 166 -25.73 -10.90 1.86
N VAL A 167 -26.04 -10.76 3.15
CA VAL A 167 -27.35 -11.06 3.73
C VAL A 167 -28.42 -10.13 3.16
N SER A 168 -28.12 -8.83 3.04
CA SER A 168 -29.02 -7.83 2.44
C SER A 168 -29.30 -8.13 0.96
N LEU A 169 -28.29 -8.56 0.19
CA LEU A 169 -28.46 -8.95 -1.21
C LEU A 169 -29.32 -10.23 -1.34
N LEU A 170 -29.10 -11.22 -0.48
CA LEU A 170 -29.86 -12.46 -0.46
C LEU A 170 -31.34 -12.22 -0.16
N SER A 171 -31.65 -11.31 0.77
CA SER A 171 -33.05 -10.97 1.09
C SER A 171 -33.77 -10.21 -0.03
N GLN A 172 -33.01 -9.52 -0.90
CA GLN A 172 -33.53 -8.72 -2.01
C GLN A 172 -33.57 -9.48 -3.35
N LEU A 173 -33.23 -10.78 -3.38
CA LEU A 173 -33.24 -11.61 -4.59
C LEU A 173 -34.61 -11.64 -5.30
N GLY A 174 -35.71 -11.46 -4.57
CA GLY A 174 -37.05 -11.40 -5.14
C GLY A 174 -37.37 -10.08 -5.87
N GLN A 175 -36.60 -9.01 -5.65
CA GLN A 175 -36.84 -7.66 -6.22
C GLN A 175 -35.91 -7.33 -7.40
N VAL A 176 -35.25 -8.34 -7.97
CA VAL A 176 -34.25 -8.15 -9.02
C VAL A 176 -34.90 -7.59 -10.29
N HIS A 177 -34.31 -6.51 -10.81
CA HIS A 177 -34.74 -5.94 -12.07
C HIS A 177 -34.07 -6.67 -13.24
N ALA A 178 -34.81 -7.56 -13.91
CA ALA A 178 -34.27 -8.48 -14.91
C ALA A 178 -33.49 -7.78 -16.03
N LEU A 179 -34.00 -6.65 -16.54
CA LEU A 179 -33.33 -5.88 -17.60
C LEU A 179 -32.01 -5.26 -17.12
N THR A 180 -31.95 -4.77 -15.87
CA THR A 180 -30.71 -4.22 -15.31
C THR A 180 -29.67 -5.33 -15.15
N LEU A 181 -30.11 -6.51 -14.69
CA LEU A 181 -29.25 -7.67 -14.53
C LEU A 181 -28.69 -8.17 -15.86
N THR A 182 -29.50 -8.25 -16.92
CA THR A 182 -29.03 -8.69 -18.23
C THR A 182 -28.04 -7.70 -18.84
N ILE A 183 -28.30 -6.38 -18.76
CA ILE A 183 -27.35 -5.35 -19.20
C ILE A 183 -26.04 -5.46 -18.43
N GLY A 184 -26.12 -5.56 -17.10
CA GLY A 184 -24.97 -5.69 -16.22
C GLY A 184 -24.14 -6.94 -16.52
N ALA A 185 -24.78 -8.12 -16.56
CA ALA A 185 -24.14 -9.39 -16.84
C ALA A 185 -23.51 -9.45 -18.24
N ALA A 186 -24.23 -8.95 -19.27
CA ALA A 186 -23.70 -8.86 -20.62
C ALA A 186 -22.48 -7.91 -20.69
N THR A 187 -22.53 -6.78 -19.99
CA THR A 187 -21.40 -5.86 -19.89
C THR A 187 -20.20 -6.52 -19.21
N VAL A 188 -20.40 -7.20 -18.07
CA VAL A 188 -19.33 -7.93 -17.37
C VAL A 188 -18.71 -8.99 -18.28
N ALA A 189 -19.54 -9.81 -18.95
CA ALA A 189 -19.07 -10.83 -19.87
C ALA A 189 -18.26 -10.23 -21.04
N PHE A 190 -18.76 -9.15 -21.63
CA PHE A 190 -18.06 -8.41 -22.68
C PHE A 190 -16.71 -7.88 -22.21
N LEU A 191 -16.65 -7.23 -21.04
CA LEU A 191 -15.41 -6.65 -20.52
C LEU A 191 -14.36 -7.71 -20.15
N PHE A 192 -14.78 -8.86 -19.60
CA PHE A 192 -13.87 -10.00 -19.40
C PHE A 192 -13.36 -10.57 -20.72
N TRP A 193 -14.24 -10.72 -21.71
CA TRP A 193 -13.86 -11.17 -23.04
C TRP A 193 -12.89 -10.20 -23.73
N VAL A 194 -13.10 -8.88 -23.60
CA VAL A 194 -12.18 -7.87 -24.13
C VAL A 194 -10.78 -8.03 -23.53
N ARG A 195 -10.68 -8.24 -22.21
CA ARG A 195 -9.39 -8.36 -21.53
C ARG A 195 -8.61 -9.62 -21.93
N SER A 196 -9.30 -10.76 -22.07
CA SER A 196 -8.66 -12.06 -22.28
C SER A 196 -8.59 -12.48 -23.76
N GLY A 197 -9.62 -12.14 -24.55
CA GLY A 197 -9.85 -12.67 -25.89
C GLY A 197 -9.65 -11.67 -27.03
N LEU A 198 -9.92 -10.38 -26.83
CA LEU A 198 -9.87 -9.41 -27.93
C LEU A 198 -8.43 -9.17 -28.45
N LYS A 199 -7.45 -9.06 -27.56
CA LYS A 199 -6.05 -8.83 -27.96
C LYS A 199 -5.49 -9.97 -28.84
N PRO A 200 -5.59 -11.26 -28.46
CA PRO A 200 -5.19 -12.36 -29.34
C PRO A 200 -5.94 -12.38 -30.68
N LEU A 201 -7.24 -12.05 -30.68
CA LEU A 201 -8.05 -12.01 -31.88
C LEU A 201 -7.60 -10.90 -32.85
N LEU A 202 -7.39 -9.69 -32.35
CA LEU A 202 -6.89 -8.56 -33.15
C LEU A 202 -5.49 -8.88 -33.72
N GLN A 203 -4.62 -9.52 -32.94
CA GLN A 203 -3.31 -9.96 -33.42
C GLN A 203 -3.42 -11.02 -34.53
N ARG A 204 -4.36 -11.97 -34.42
CA ARG A 204 -4.65 -12.95 -35.48
C ARG A 204 -5.20 -12.29 -36.75
N MET A 205 -5.93 -11.17 -36.61
CA MET A 205 -6.42 -10.36 -37.73
C MET A 205 -5.33 -9.47 -38.37
N GLY A 206 -4.07 -9.55 -37.91
CA GLY A 206 -2.94 -8.83 -38.49
C GLY A 206 -2.65 -7.46 -37.88
N LEU A 207 -3.34 -7.06 -36.80
CA LEU A 207 -3.03 -5.80 -36.11
C LEU A 207 -1.72 -5.89 -35.34
N LYS A 208 -0.95 -4.78 -35.39
CA LYS A 208 0.28 -4.64 -34.61
C LYS A 208 -0.01 -4.77 -33.10
N PRO A 209 0.87 -5.41 -32.30
CA PRO A 209 0.63 -5.64 -30.88
C PRO A 209 0.28 -4.39 -30.06
N ARG A 210 0.87 -3.23 -30.38
CA ARG A 210 0.59 -1.96 -29.70
C ARG A 210 -0.82 -1.45 -29.98
N LEU A 211 -1.27 -1.50 -31.23
CA LEU A 211 -2.63 -1.07 -31.60
C LEU A 211 -3.68 -2.01 -31.01
N ALA A 212 -3.42 -3.32 -31.04
CA ALA A 212 -4.29 -4.30 -30.40
C ALA A 212 -4.44 -4.05 -28.88
N ASP A 213 -3.36 -3.65 -28.20
CA ASP A 213 -3.38 -3.32 -26.77
C ASP A 213 -4.19 -2.06 -26.47
N VAL A 214 -4.01 -1.00 -27.28
CA VAL A 214 -4.78 0.25 -27.15
C VAL A 214 -6.27 -0.01 -27.39
N VAL A 215 -6.63 -0.71 -28.46
CA VAL A 215 -8.03 -1.04 -28.78
C VAL A 215 -8.65 -1.88 -27.67
N ALA A 216 -7.95 -2.90 -27.15
CA ALA A 216 -8.44 -3.68 -26.02
C ALA A 216 -8.67 -2.82 -24.76
N LYS A 217 -7.76 -1.87 -24.48
CA LYS A 217 -7.88 -0.93 -23.35
C LYS A 217 -9.06 0.06 -23.50
N THR A 218 -9.54 0.32 -24.72
CA THR A 218 -10.74 1.15 -24.96
C THR A 218 -12.08 0.41 -24.78
N GLY A 219 -12.06 -0.91 -24.51
CA GLY A 219 -13.27 -1.71 -24.34
C GLY A 219 -14.32 -1.18 -23.36
N PRO A 220 -13.95 -0.66 -22.17
CA PRO A 220 -14.90 -0.01 -21.26
C PRO A 220 -15.68 1.12 -21.92
N VAL A 221 -15.04 1.93 -22.75
CA VAL A 221 -15.69 3.05 -23.44
C VAL A 221 -16.61 2.57 -24.55
N ALA A 222 -16.23 1.50 -25.26
CA ALA A 222 -17.12 0.85 -26.21
C ALA A 222 -18.38 0.31 -25.51
N ALA A 223 -18.23 -0.32 -24.34
CA ALA A 223 -19.36 -0.80 -23.55
C ALA A 223 -20.29 0.36 -23.16
N ILE A 224 -19.73 1.45 -22.65
CA ILE A 224 -20.46 2.68 -22.28
C ILE A 224 -21.20 3.26 -23.47
N ALA A 225 -20.54 3.41 -24.62
CA ALA A 225 -21.15 3.98 -25.82
C ALA A 225 -22.31 3.13 -26.33
N VAL A 226 -22.11 1.81 -26.41
CA VAL A 226 -23.14 0.87 -26.88
C VAL A 226 -24.31 0.82 -25.91
N THR A 227 -24.07 0.69 -24.61
CA THR A 227 -25.18 0.63 -23.65
C THR A 227 -25.92 1.95 -23.56
N SER A 228 -25.25 3.10 -23.65
CA SER A 228 -25.91 4.42 -23.69
C SER A 228 -26.79 4.58 -24.93
N LEU A 229 -26.31 4.16 -26.10
CA LEU A 229 -27.06 4.20 -27.34
C LEU A 229 -28.29 3.28 -27.30
N LEU A 230 -28.14 2.08 -26.76
CA LEU A 230 -29.25 1.14 -26.59
C LEU A 230 -30.28 1.65 -25.57
N THR A 231 -29.83 2.25 -24.45
CA THR A 231 -30.73 2.89 -23.48
C THR A 231 -31.58 3.97 -24.12
N TRP A 232 -30.97 4.81 -24.97
CA TRP A 232 -31.67 5.86 -25.68
C TRP A 232 -32.63 5.31 -26.74
N ALA A 233 -32.17 4.36 -27.57
CA ALA A 233 -32.95 3.83 -28.68
C ALA A 233 -34.12 2.94 -28.25
N LEU A 234 -33.98 2.21 -27.14
CA LEU A 234 -34.97 1.24 -26.64
C LEU A 234 -35.77 1.77 -25.44
N ASP A 235 -35.55 3.03 -25.04
CA ASP A 235 -36.14 3.65 -23.85
C ASP A 235 -36.03 2.77 -22.59
N TRP A 236 -34.81 2.28 -22.31
CA TRP A 236 -34.59 1.47 -21.11
C TRP A 236 -34.81 2.27 -19.82
N GLN A 237 -34.70 3.60 -19.88
CA GLN A 237 -35.04 4.49 -18.77
C GLN A 237 -36.54 4.40 -18.43
N GLY A 238 -37.44 4.48 -19.42
CA GLY A 238 -38.88 4.28 -19.22
C GLY A 238 -39.23 2.88 -18.69
N GLN A 239 -38.36 1.90 -18.93
CA GLN A 239 -38.50 0.52 -18.42
C GLN A 239 -37.89 0.31 -17.02
N GLY A 240 -37.46 1.38 -16.32
CA GLY A 240 -36.99 1.30 -14.94
C GLY A 240 -35.48 1.06 -14.77
N VAL A 241 -34.69 1.06 -15.85
CA VAL A 241 -33.22 1.01 -15.74
C VAL A 241 -32.70 2.34 -15.21
N LYS A 242 -31.92 2.27 -14.12
CA LYS A 242 -31.28 3.46 -13.55
C LYS A 242 -30.13 3.93 -14.44
N ILE A 243 -30.16 5.21 -14.80
CA ILE A 243 -29.14 5.89 -15.59
C ILE A 243 -28.36 6.90 -14.75
N VAL A 244 -27.26 7.42 -15.28
CA VAL A 244 -26.47 8.49 -14.65
C VAL A 244 -27.28 9.79 -14.53
N GLY A 245 -28.03 10.17 -15.57
CA GLY A 245 -28.86 11.37 -15.56
C GLY A 245 -28.07 12.65 -15.86
N THR A 246 -28.59 13.80 -15.42
CA THR A 246 -27.98 15.10 -15.74
C THR A 246 -26.65 15.29 -15.03
N VAL A 247 -25.57 15.40 -15.81
CA VAL A 247 -24.24 15.78 -15.34
C VAL A 247 -24.02 17.26 -15.72
N PRO A 248 -23.89 18.18 -14.75
CA PRO A 248 -23.75 19.61 -15.03
C PRO A 248 -22.60 19.89 -16.00
N GLN A 249 -22.88 20.67 -17.05
CA GLN A 249 -21.84 21.24 -17.90
C GLN A 249 -21.16 22.39 -17.17
N GLY A 250 -19.83 22.38 -17.14
CA GLY A 250 -19.10 23.50 -16.59
C GLY A 250 -17.69 23.15 -16.12
N LEU A 251 -17.03 24.19 -15.61
CA LEU A 251 -15.79 24.06 -14.87
C LEU A 251 -16.11 23.57 -13.45
N PRO A 252 -15.19 22.84 -12.79
CA PRO A 252 -15.32 22.52 -11.38
C PRO A 252 -15.57 23.80 -10.57
N PRO A 253 -16.56 23.80 -9.65
CA PRO A 253 -16.85 24.97 -8.84
C PRO A 253 -15.68 25.23 -7.87
N PHE A 254 -15.49 26.50 -7.48
CA PHE A 254 -14.63 26.81 -6.35
C PHE A 254 -15.40 26.56 -5.05
N THR A 255 -14.92 25.64 -4.23
CA THR A 255 -15.57 25.22 -2.98
C THR A 255 -14.66 25.44 -1.78
N LEU A 256 -15.25 25.56 -0.60
CA LEU A 256 -14.54 25.64 0.66
C LEU A 256 -14.97 24.48 1.57
N PRO A 257 -14.05 23.90 2.37
CA PRO A 257 -14.43 22.92 3.39
C PRO A 257 -15.29 23.58 4.47
N LEU A 258 -16.06 22.75 5.19
CA LEU A 258 -16.80 23.20 6.36
C LEU A 258 -15.80 23.55 7.47
N TRP A 259 -15.91 24.76 7.99
CA TRP A 259 -15.10 25.25 9.11
C TRP A 259 -15.79 24.94 10.43
N ASP A 260 -15.83 23.65 10.79
CA ASP A 260 -16.40 23.16 12.03
C ASP A 260 -15.38 22.26 12.75
N LEU A 261 -14.90 22.74 13.90
CA LEU A 261 -13.92 22.02 14.71
C LEU A 261 -14.44 20.68 15.22
N SER A 262 -15.74 20.58 15.51
CA SER A 262 -16.34 19.34 16.00
C SER A 262 -16.35 18.26 14.92
N LEU A 263 -16.73 18.63 13.69
CA LEU A 263 -16.64 17.77 12.52
C LEU A 263 -15.19 17.37 12.23
N TRP A 264 -14.24 18.30 12.33
CA TRP A 264 -12.82 18.01 12.09
C TRP A 264 -12.26 16.98 13.06
N GLN A 265 -12.66 17.04 14.34
CA GLN A 265 -12.24 16.06 15.33
C GLN A 265 -12.80 14.66 15.00
N GLN A 266 -14.05 14.58 14.55
CA GLN A 266 -14.68 13.31 14.17
C GLN A 266 -14.05 12.72 12.90
N LEU A 267 -13.78 13.55 11.90
CA LEU A 267 -13.17 13.13 10.63
C LEU A 267 -11.66 12.90 10.71
N MET A 268 -10.99 13.25 11.82
CA MET A 268 -9.52 13.19 11.92
C MET A 268 -8.98 11.76 11.70
N VAL A 269 -9.61 10.76 12.34
CA VAL A 269 -9.17 9.36 12.23
C VAL A 269 -9.46 8.80 10.83
N PRO A 270 -10.67 8.94 10.26
CA PRO A 270 -10.92 8.57 8.86
C PRO A 270 -9.99 9.28 7.86
N ALA A 271 -9.76 10.58 8.03
CA ALA A 271 -8.86 11.35 7.17
C ALA A 271 -7.43 10.82 7.23
N LEU A 272 -6.93 10.49 8.42
CA LEU A 272 -5.60 9.90 8.62
C LEU A 272 -5.50 8.53 7.94
N LEU A 273 -6.48 7.66 8.14
CA LEU A 273 -6.50 6.33 7.52
C LEU A 273 -6.53 6.43 5.99
N ILE A 274 -7.42 7.26 5.43
CA ILE A 274 -7.49 7.51 3.98
C ILE A 274 -6.15 8.06 3.46
N SER A 275 -5.52 8.98 4.19
CA SER A 275 -4.22 9.55 3.84
C SER A 275 -3.13 8.48 3.79
N VAL A 276 -3.01 7.67 4.84
CA VAL A 276 -1.99 6.61 4.93
C VAL A 276 -2.21 5.55 3.85
N VAL A 277 -3.45 5.09 3.65
CA VAL A 277 -3.78 4.13 2.59
C VAL A 277 -3.46 4.70 1.22
N GLY A 278 -3.94 5.91 0.93
CA GLY A 278 -3.71 6.57 -0.35
C GLY A 278 -2.22 6.77 -0.63
N PHE A 279 -1.47 7.23 0.37
CA PHE A 279 -0.02 7.37 0.27
C PHE A 279 0.69 6.06 -0.02
N VAL A 280 0.41 5.00 0.75
CA VAL A 280 1.09 3.72 0.60
C VAL A 280 0.72 3.04 -0.72
N GLU A 281 -0.54 3.10 -1.15
CA GLU A 281 -0.96 2.60 -2.46
C GLU A 281 -0.21 3.33 -3.58
N SER A 282 -0.21 4.66 -3.53
CA SER A 282 0.46 5.51 -4.52
C SER A 282 1.97 5.23 -4.62
N VAL A 283 2.67 5.19 -3.49
CA VAL A 283 4.11 4.96 -3.46
C VAL A 283 4.44 3.54 -3.90
N SER A 284 3.66 2.53 -3.49
CA SER A 284 3.89 1.14 -3.89
C SER A 284 3.77 0.97 -5.42
N VAL A 285 2.74 1.56 -6.02
CA VAL A 285 2.55 1.59 -7.48
C VAL A 285 3.69 2.34 -8.15
N GLY A 286 3.96 3.55 -7.66
CA GLY A 286 5.01 4.41 -8.17
C GLY A 286 6.36 3.69 -8.19
N GLN A 287 6.80 3.16 -7.06
CA GLN A 287 8.10 2.49 -6.91
C GLN A 287 8.21 1.29 -7.83
N THR A 288 7.14 0.49 -7.94
CA THR A 288 7.11 -0.68 -8.83
C THR A 288 7.29 -0.27 -10.30
N LEU A 289 6.61 0.79 -10.74
CA LEU A 289 6.71 1.29 -12.12
C LEU A 289 8.03 2.03 -12.38
N ALA A 290 8.51 2.80 -11.41
CA ALA A 290 9.80 3.49 -11.49
C ALA A 290 10.96 2.49 -11.59
N ALA A 291 10.92 1.41 -10.82
CA ALA A 291 11.93 0.34 -10.87
C ALA A 291 12.04 -0.28 -12.27
N LYS A 292 10.93 -0.50 -12.98
CA LYS A 292 10.93 -0.99 -14.37
C LYS A 292 11.66 -0.06 -15.34
N ARG A 293 11.70 1.25 -15.06
CA ARG A 293 12.42 2.27 -15.85
C ARG A 293 13.75 2.71 -15.23
N ARG A 294 14.24 2.01 -14.18
CA ARG A 294 15.45 2.37 -13.41
C ARG A 294 15.39 3.81 -12.87
N GLN A 295 14.19 4.25 -12.50
CA GLN A 295 13.91 5.54 -11.88
C GLN A 295 13.71 5.37 -10.38
N ARG A 296 13.75 6.48 -9.66
CA ARG A 296 13.47 6.54 -8.22
C ARG A 296 12.32 7.51 -7.97
N ILE A 297 11.61 7.27 -6.88
CA ILE A 297 10.56 8.13 -6.35
C ILE A 297 10.95 8.46 -4.92
N GLU A 298 10.69 9.69 -4.50
CA GLU A 298 11.01 10.17 -3.16
C GLU A 298 9.73 10.16 -2.31
N PRO A 299 9.58 9.24 -1.34
CA PRO A 299 8.33 9.09 -0.58
C PRO A 299 7.89 10.37 0.15
N ASP A 300 8.83 11.14 0.72
CA ASP A 300 8.51 12.40 1.40
C ASP A 300 7.92 13.44 0.44
N GLN A 301 8.42 13.48 -0.80
CA GLN A 301 7.92 14.40 -1.82
C GLN A 301 6.57 13.92 -2.39
N GLU A 302 6.33 12.61 -2.45
CA GLU A 302 5.01 12.07 -2.80
C GLU A 302 3.94 12.41 -1.77
N LEU A 303 4.28 12.45 -0.47
CA LEU A 303 3.36 12.97 0.57
C LEU A 303 2.96 14.41 0.27
N VAL A 304 3.93 15.27 -0.07
CA VAL A 304 3.65 16.66 -0.43
C VAL A 304 2.78 16.74 -1.70
N ALA A 305 3.09 15.95 -2.72
CA ALA A 305 2.35 15.95 -3.98
C ALA A 305 0.90 15.46 -3.83
N LEU A 306 0.68 14.38 -3.09
CA LEU A 306 -0.66 13.86 -2.80
C LEU A 306 -1.43 14.79 -1.86
N GLY A 307 -0.76 15.41 -0.89
CA GLY A 307 -1.36 16.41 -0.02
C GLY A 307 -1.86 17.63 -0.79
N ALA A 308 -1.01 18.19 -1.66
CA ALA A 308 -1.40 19.25 -2.58
C ALA A 308 -2.56 18.79 -3.49
N SER A 309 -2.50 17.57 -4.02
CA SER A 309 -3.55 17.01 -4.86
C SER A 309 -4.90 16.93 -4.15
N ASN A 310 -4.92 16.47 -2.89
CA ASN A 310 -6.15 16.36 -2.08
C ASN A 310 -6.71 17.74 -1.68
N LEU A 311 -5.84 18.72 -1.38
CA LEU A 311 -6.28 20.12 -1.24
C LEU A 311 -6.90 20.64 -2.52
N GLY A 312 -6.29 20.37 -3.67
CA GLY A 312 -6.84 20.70 -4.98
C GLY A 312 -8.24 20.12 -5.18
N ALA A 313 -8.44 18.84 -4.84
CA ALA A 313 -9.74 18.21 -4.88
C ALA A 313 -10.75 18.93 -3.97
N ALA A 314 -10.37 19.28 -2.74
CA ALA A 314 -11.25 19.97 -1.81
C ALA A 314 -11.68 21.37 -2.31
N PHE A 315 -10.78 22.12 -2.94
CA PHE A 315 -11.10 23.46 -3.47
C PHE A 315 -11.84 23.43 -4.81
N THR A 316 -11.94 22.28 -5.48
CA THR A 316 -12.69 22.11 -6.73
C THR A 316 -13.97 21.30 -6.58
N GLY A 317 -14.44 21.05 -5.36
CA GLY A 317 -15.68 20.31 -5.08
C GLY A 317 -15.55 18.80 -5.17
N GLY A 318 -14.33 18.27 -5.09
CA GLY A 318 -14.01 16.85 -5.11
C GLY A 318 -14.02 16.19 -3.72
N PHE A 319 -13.53 14.94 -3.69
CA PHE A 319 -13.37 14.12 -2.49
C PHE A 319 -11.94 13.53 -2.48
N PRO A 320 -11.51 12.82 -1.41
CA PRO A 320 -10.13 12.34 -1.32
C PRO A 320 -9.67 11.52 -2.54
N VAL A 321 -8.43 11.75 -2.97
CA VAL A 321 -7.84 11.17 -4.19
C VAL A 321 -6.46 10.58 -3.96
N THR A 322 -6.08 9.64 -4.82
CA THR A 322 -4.80 8.93 -4.74
C THR A 322 -4.33 8.45 -6.11
N GLY A 323 -3.09 7.97 -6.21
CA GLY A 323 -2.52 7.32 -7.38
C GLY A 323 -3.11 5.92 -7.59
N GLY A 324 -3.93 5.76 -8.64
CA GLY A 324 -4.59 4.48 -8.90
C GLY A 324 -3.68 3.45 -9.58
N PHE A 325 -3.63 2.22 -9.05
CA PHE A 325 -2.82 1.11 -9.61
C PHE A 325 -3.09 0.87 -11.09
N ALA A 326 -4.34 0.53 -11.45
CA ALA A 326 -4.70 0.15 -12.82
C ALA A 326 -4.48 1.30 -13.82
N ARG A 327 -4.76 2.54 -13.39
CA ARG A 327 -4.57 3.74 -14.21
C ARG A 327 -3.10 4.03 -14.47
N SER A 328 -2.27 3.96 -13.43
CA SER A 328 -0.84 4.26 -13.55
C SER A 328 -0.12 3.23 -14.41
N VAL A 329 -0.54 1.96 -14.37
CA VAL A 329 -0.06 0.92 -15.31
C VAL A 329 -0.45 1.26 -16.75
N VAL A 330 -1.69 1.66 -17.01
CA VAL A 330 -2.13 2.07 -18.36
C VAL A 330 -1.36 3.29 -18.84
N ASN A 331 -1.16 4.29 -17.98
CA ASN A 331 -0.37 5.50 -18.28
C ASN A 331 1.09 5.13 -18.62
N PHE A 332 1.70 4.25 -17.83
CA PHE A 332 3.05 3.73 -18.06
C PHE A 332 3.17 2.97 -19.38
N ASP A 333 2.24 2.06 -19.65
CA ASP A 333 2.22 1.22 -20.87
C ASP A 333 1.93 2.04 -22.13
N ALA A 334 1.11 3.07 -22.01
CA ALA A 334 0.79 3.99 -23.10
C ALA A 334 1.99 4.88 -23.50
N GLY A 335 3.06 4.87 -22.69
CA GLY A 335 4.29 5.56 -22.99
C GLY A 335 4.44 6.92 -22.32
N ALA A 336 3.65 7.22 -21.28
CA ALA A 336 3.86 8.43 -20.49
C ALA A 336 5.31 8.50 -20.00
N GLN A 337 5.96 9.62 -20.19
CA GLN A 337 7.36 9.87 -19.87
C GLN A 337 7.52 10.88 -18.76
N THR A 338 6.55 11.77 -18.54
CA THR A 338 6.59 12.79 -17.49
C THR A 338 5.22 12.99 -16.84
N PRO A 339 5.15 13.69 -15.69
CA PRO A 339 3.87 14.07 -15.09
C PRO A 339 3.00 14.97 -16.00
N ALA A 340 3.53 15.53 -17.10
CA ALA A 340 2.74 16.29 -18.08
C ALA A 340 1.62 15.46 -18.73
N ALA A 341 1.75 14.13 -18.80
CA ALA A 341 0.64 13.26 -19.21
C ALA A 341 -0.61 13.46 -18.32
N GLY A 342 -0.42 13.71 -17.02
CA GLY A 342 -1.49 14.08 -16.10
C GLY A 342 -2.10 15.45 -16.41
N VAL A 343 -1.29 16.44 -16.77
CA VAL A 343 -1.76 17.77 -17.17
C VAL A 343 -2.64 17.69 -18.42
N PHE A 344 -2.19 16.99 -19.46
CA PHE A 344 -2.99 16.79 -20.67
C PHE A 344 -4.27 15.99 -20.39
N THR A 345 -4.21 15.04 -19.45
CA THR A 345 -5.40 14.31 -19.00
C THR A 345 -6.39 15.25 -18.32
N ALA A 346 -5.92 16.16 -17.46
CA ALA A 346 -6.76 17.18 -16.83
C ALA A 346 -7.45 18.08 -17.86
N VAL A 347 -6.73 18.49 -18.92
CA VAL A 347 -7.31 19.23 -20.05
C VAL A 347 -8.36 18.39 -20.78
N GLY A 348 -8.09 17.11 -21.04
CA GLY A 348 -9.04 16.20 -21.67
C GLY A 348 -10.33 16.03 -20.86
N ILE A 349 -10.22 15.90 -19.54
CA ILE A 349 -11.36 15.83 -18.62
C ILE A 349 -12.14 17.15 -18.64
N LEU A 350 -11.45 18.29 -18.66
CA LEU A 350 -12.09 19.60 -18.73
C LEU A 350 -12.91 19.77 -20.01
N LEU A 351 -12.32 19.40 -21.16
CA LEU A 351 -13.02 19.39 -22.44
C LEU A 351 -14.22 18.43 -22.41
N ALA A 352 -14.07 17.25 -21.82
CA ALA A 352 -15.18 16.33 -21.68
C ALA A 352 -16.30 16.87 -20.77
N SER A 353 -15.95 17.57 -19.69
CA SER A 353 -16.89 18.24 -18.78
C SER A 353 -17.70 19.34 -19.49
N LEU A 354 -17.08 20.04 -20.44
CA LEU A 354 -17.71 21.12 -21.19
C LEU A 354 -18.55 20.64 -22.37
N PHE A 355 -18.11 19.60 -23.09
CA PHE A 355 -18.71 19.21 -24.37
C PHE A 355 -19.38 17.82 -24.39
N LEU A 356 -18.96 16.91 -23.50
CA LEU A 356 -19.29 15.48 -23.60
C LEU A 356 -20.22 14.99 -22.48
N THR A 357 -20.52 15.79 -21.47
CA THR A 357 -21.44 15.40 -20.37
C THR A 357 -22.87 15.08 -20.82
N PRO A 358 -23.47 15.71 -21.87
CA PRO A 358 -24.79 15.30 -22.34
C PRO A 358 -24.81 13.87 -22.88
N ALA A 359 -23.70 13.39 -23.45
CA ALA A 359 -23.59 12.03 -23.95
C ALA A 359 -23.60 10.99 -22.81
N LEU A 360 -23.35 11.41 -21.57
CA LEU A 360 -23.37 10.55 -20.39
C LEU A 360 -24.77 10.39 -19.78
N TYR A 361 -25.77 11.14 -20.23
CA TYR A 361 -27.12 11.14 -19.64
C TYR A 361 -27.73 9.73 -19.61
N TYR A 362 -27.76 9.06 -20.77
CA TYR A 362 -28.36 7.74 -20.97
C TYR A 362 -27.49 6.57 -20.51
N LEU A 363 -26.37 6.83 -19.84
CA LEU A 363 -25.46 5.78 -19.40
C LEU A 363 -26.10 4.94 -18.28
N PRO A 364 -26.29 3.62 -18.44
CA PRO A 364 -26.78 2.79 -17.34
C PRO A 364 -25.80 2.70 -16.19
N GLN A 365 -26.31 2.84 -14.96
CA GLN A 365 -25.51 2.63 -13.74
C GLN A 365 -24.96 1.20 -13.66
N ALA A 366 -25.68 0.21 -14.22
CA ALA A 366 -25.22 -1.17 -14.32
C ALA A 366 -23.94 -1.32 -15.16
N THR A 367 -23.76 -0.51 -16.21
CA THR A 367 -22.53 -0.53 -17.02
C THR A 367 -21.33 0.02 -16.25
N LEU A 368 -21.53 1.07 -15.44
CA LEU A 368 -20.50 1.59 -14.54
C LEU A 368 -20.13 0.56 -13.46
N ALA A 369 -21.14 -0.06 -12.83
CA ALA A 369 -20.93 -1.11 -11.84
C ALA A 369 -20.16 -2.30 -12.41
N ALA A 370 -20.51 -2.75 -13.62
CA ALA A 370 -19.78 -3.80 -14.34
C ALA A 370 -18.31 -3.42 -14.59
N THR A 371 -18.05 -2.16 -14.95
CA THR A 371 -16.69 -1.64 -15.15
C THR A 371 -15.89 -1.65 -13.85
N ILE A 372 -16.50 -1.27 -12.72
CA ILE A 372 -15.87 -1.36 -11.38
C ILE A 372 -15.55 -2.82 -11.06
N VAL A 373 -16.53 -3.73 -11.18
CA VAL A 373 -16.37 -5.17 -10.85
C VAL A 373 -15.19 -5.77 -11.59
N VAL A 374 -15.13 -5.56 -12.91
CA VAL A 374 -14.03 -6.09 -13.73
C VAL A 374 -12.69 -5.44 -13.35
N ALA A 375 -12.67 -4.14 -13.04
CA ALA A 375 -11.45 -3.45 -12.61
C ALA A 375 -10.91 -3.96 -11.26
N VAL A 376 -11.78 -4.18 -10.26
CA VAL A 376 -11.34 -4.58 -8.92
C VAL A 376 -11.01 -6.07 -8.84
N LEU A 377 -11.73 -6.92 -9.57
CA LEU A 377 -11.43 -8.36 -9.60
C LEU A 377 -10.06 -8.69 -10.21
N SER A 378 -9.52 -7.82 -11.09
CA SER A 378 -8.14 -7.97 -11.56
C SER A 378 -7.06 -7.65 -10.53
N LEU A 379 -7.41 -7.07 -9.39
CA LEU A 379 -6.48 -6.77 -8.29
C LEU A 379 -6.48 -7.87 -7.22
N VAL A 380 -7.46 -8.78 -7.25
CA VAL A 380 -7.58 -9.87 -6.27
C VAL A 380 -6.57 -10.97 -6.61
N ASP A 381 -5.62 -11.21 -5.70
CA ASP A 381 -4.59 -12.25 -5.86
C ASP A 381 -4.62 -13.23 -4.67
N PHE A 382 -5.35 -14.34 -4.82
CA PHE A 382 -5.35 -15.41 -3.82
C PHE A 382 -4.05 -16.24 -3.81
N SER A 383 -3.16 -16.07 -4.80
CA SER A 383 -1.89 -16.81 -4.83
C SER A 383 -0.98 -16.45 -3.65
N ILE A 384 -1.13 -15.24 -3.10
CA ILE A 384 -0.36 -14.77 -1.95
C ILE A 384 -0.56 -15.67 -0.73
N LEU A 385 -1.79 -16.14 -0.47
CA LEU A 385 -2.09 -17.04 0.66
C LEU A 385 -1.30 -18.35 0.55
N ARG A 386 -1.21 -18.93 -0.65
CA ARG A 386 -0.44 -20.16 -0.87
C ARG A 386 1.06 -19.91 -0.77
N LYS A 387 1.55 -18.80 -1.33
CA LYS A 387 2.98 -18.44 -1.29
C LYS A 387 3.44 -18.22 0.16
N THR A 388 2.70 -17.44 0.95
CA THR A 388 3.07 -17.15 2.34
C THR A 388 2.89 -18.39 3.22
N TRP A 389 1.85 -19.20 3.01
CA TRP A 389 1.69 -20.46 3.75
C TRP A 389 2.88 -21.40 3.58
N ASN A 390 3.46 -21.47 2.38
CA ASN A 390 4.59 -22.37 2.10
C ASN A 390 5.93 -21.80 2.59
N TYR A 391 6.11 -20.48 2.58
CA TYR A 391 7.40 -19.85 2.90
C TYR A 391 7.48 -19.30 4.33
N ALA A 392 6.53 -18.47 4.75
CA ALA A 392 6.56 -17.75 6.03
C ALA A 392 5.17 -17.74 6.70
N LYS A 393 4.96 -18.65 7.64
CA LYS A 393 3.68 -18.80 8.37
C LYS A 393 3.23 -17.53 9.08
N SER A 394 4.17 -16.74 9.60
CA SER A 394 3.89 -15.43 10.20
C SER A 394 3.27 -14.47 9.19
N ASP A 395 3.80 -14.42 7.98
CA ASP A 395 3.29 -13.53 6.93
C ASP A 395 1.93 -14.02 6.43
N PHE A 396 1.70 -15.33 6.43
CA PHE A 396 0.37 -15.89 6.18
C PHE A 396 -0.66 -15.43 7.21
N VAL A 397 -0.31 -15.44 8.51
CA VAL A 397 -1.20 -14.93 9.56
C VAL A 397 -1.52 -13.46 9.33
N ALA A 398 -0.53 -12.64 8.97
CA ALA A 398 -0.76 -11.22 8.66
C ALA A 398 -1.72 -11.02 7.47
N VAL A 399 -1.50 -11.73 6.36
CA VAL A 399 -2.38 -11.68 5.18
C VAL A 399 -3.81 -12.10 5.54
N LEU A 400 -3.94 -13.25 6.22
CA LEU A 400 -5.24 -13.83 6.55
C LEU A 400 -6.01 -12.94 7.54
N ALA A 401 -5.34 -12.42 8.58
CA ALA A 401 -5.94 -11.51 9.54
C ALA A 401 -6.43 -10.22 8.86
N THR A 402 -5.62 -9.63 7.98
CA THR A 402 -5.99 -8.44 7.21
C THR A 402 -7.20 -8.72 6.32
N LEU A 403 -7.18 -9.85 5.59
CA LEU A 403 -8.25 -10.23 4.67
C LEU A 403 -9.58 -10.46 5.42
N LEU A 404 -9.55 -11.24 6.50
CA LEU A 404 -10.75 -11.55 7.29
C LEU A 404 -11.30 -10.33 8.01
N ALA A 405 -10.45 -9.51 8.64
CA ALA A 405 -10.90 -8.29 9.31
C ALA A 405 -11.50 -7.27 8.32
N THR A 406 -10.91 -7.15 7.12
CA THR A 406 -11.45 -6.29 6.06
C THR A 406 -12.84 -6.74 5.60
N LEU A 407 -13.03 -8.04 5.38
CA LEU A 407 -14.33 -8.58 4.93
C LEU A 407 -15.38 -8.56 6.04
N ALA A 408 -15.01 -8.91 7.28
CA ALA A 408 -15.95 -9.08 8.37
C ALA A 408 -16.36 -7.77 9.03
N ILE A 409 -15.45 -6.80 9.15
CA ILE A 409 -15.69 -5.56 9.90
C ILE A 409 -15.70 -4.34 8.97
N GLY A 410 -14.74 -4.28 8.04
CA GLY A 410 -14.65 -3.20 7.07
C GLY A 410 -13.22 -2.82 6.74
N VAL A 411 -13.07 -1.97 5.72
CA VAL A 411 -11.77 -1.57 5.15
C VAL A 411 -10.85 -0.91 6.17
N GLU A 412 -11.39 -0.01 7.00
CA GLU A 412 -10.62 0.71 8.03
C GLU A 412 -10.03 -0.22 9.07
N THR A 413 -10.86 -1.05 9.71
CA THR A 413 -10.43 -2.02 10.71
C THR A 413 -9.49 -3.06 10.13
N GLY A 414 -9.75 -3.51 8.90
CA GLY A 414 -8.90 -4.45 8.20
C GLY A 414 -7.46 -3.99 8.06
N LEU A 415 -7.26 -2.72 7.68
CA LEU A 415 -5.93 -2.12 7.61
C LEU A 415 -5.26 -2.02 8.97
N VAL A 416 -5.96 -1.49 9.98
CA VAL A 416 -5.42 -1.32 11.34
C VAL A 416 -4.97 -2.66 11.91
N VAL A 417 -5.79 -3.69 11.77
CA VAL A 417 -5.46 -5.07 12.17
C VAL A 417 -4.24 -5.58 11.41
N GLY A 418 -4.18 -5.37 10.09
CA GLY A 418 -3.04 -5.80 9.28
C GLY A 418 -1.71 -5.18 9.71
N VAL A 419 -1.70 -3.87 9.92
CA VAL A 419 -0.51 -3.13 10.42
C VAL A 419 -0.13 -3.61 11.82
N ALA A 420 -1.10 -3.68 12.75
CA ALA A 420 -0.85 -4.10 14.12
C ALA A 420 -0.29 -5.52 14.20
N VAL A 421 -0.86 -6.45 13.43
CA VAL A 421 -0.39 -7.85 13.35
C VAL A 421 1.01 -7.91 12.74
N SER A 422 1.28 -7.14 11.68
CA SER A 422 2.62 -7.09 11.06
C SER A 422 3.67 -6.57 12.05
N LEU A 423 3.35 -5.50 12.79
CA LEU A 423 4.25 -4.93 13.80
C LEU A 423 4.45 -5.89 14.98
N ALA A 424 3.37 -6.51 15.47
CA ALA A 424 3.44 -7.50 16.55
C ALA A 424 4.28 -8.72 16.16
N LEU A 425 4.12 -9.22 14.92
CA LEU A 425 4.91 -10.33 14.39
C LEU A 425 6.38 -9.96 14.15
N TYR A 426 6.66 -8.71 13.79
CA TYR A 426 8.02 -8.20 13.72
C TYR A 426 8.63 -8.20 15.12
N LEU A 427 7.99 -7.54 16.09
CA LEU A 427 8.43 -7.48 17.48
C LEU A 427 8.63 -8.87 18.10
N PHE A 428 7.70 -9.80 17.87
CA PHE A 428 7.82 -11.17 18.36
C PHE A 428 9.02 -11.92 17.77
N ARG A 429 9.34 -11.70 16.49
CA ARG A 429 10.51 -12.33 15.85
C ARG A 429 11.81 -11.78 16.41
N THR A 430 11.92 -10.46 16.57
CA THR A 430 13.14 -9.83 17.08
C THR A 430 13.32 -9.99 18.60
N SER A 431 12.25 -10.21 19.37
CA SER A 431 12.31 -10.52 20.81
C SER A 431 12.85 -11.93 21.10
N ARG A 432 12.85 -12.84 20.12
CA ARG A 432 13.39 -14.20 20.23
C ARG A 432 14.48 -14.42 19.17
N PRO A 433 15.63 -13.75 19.31
CA PRO A 433 16.68 -13.81 18.32
C PRO A 433 17.24 -15.24 18.23
N HIS A 434 17.62 -15.63 17.01
CA HIS A 434 18.33 -16.87 16.82
C HIS A 434 19.72 -16.77 17.44
N MET A 435 20.02 -17.64 18.40
CA MET A 435 21.30 -17.71 19.09
C MET A 435 21.92 -19.08 18.83
N ALA A 436 23.02 -19.11 18.06
CA ALA A 436 23.70 -20.32 17.68
C ALA A 436 24.97 -20.51 18.51
N GLU A 437 25.15 -21.70 19.07
CA GLU A 437 26.47 -22.12 19.51
C GLU A 437 27.31 -22.43 18.27
N VAL A 438 28.52 -21.90 18.21
CA VAL A 438 29.41 -22.04 17.07
C VAL A 438 30.70 -22.75 17.46
N GLY A 439 31.20 -23.58 16.55
CA GLY A 439 32.50 -24.25 16.67
C GLY A 439 33.39 -23.97 15.47
N LEU A 440 34.68 -24.26 15.61
CA LEU A 440 35.70 -24.06 14.57
C LEU A 440 35.57 -25.15 13.50
N VAL A 441 35.57 -24.77 12.22
CA VAL A 441 35.71 -25.73 11.12
C VAL A 441 37.18 -26.12 11.01
N ALA A 442 37.48 -27.40 11.21
CA ALA A 442 38.86 -27.91 11.27
C ALA A 442 39.71 -27.49 10.06
N GLY A 443 40.94 -27.03 10.33
CA GLY A 443 41.87 -26.56 9.31
C GLY A 443 41.52 -25.21 8.68
N THR A 444 40.61 -24.44 9.28
CA THR A 444 40.21 -23.10 8.81
C THR A 444 40.01 -22.15 9.99
N GLU A 445 39.80 -20.86 9.71
CA GLU A 445 39.45 -19.84 10.73
C GLU A 445 37.93 -19.59 10.82
N HIS A 446 37.10 -20.47 10.25
CA HIS A 446 35.66 -20.25 10.14
C HIS A 446 34.86 -20.91 11.27
N PHE A 447 33.86 -20.17 11.78
CA PHE A 447 32.95 -20.64 12.82
C PHE A 447 31.55 -20.94 12.26
N ARG A 448 31.02 -22.13 12.56
CA ARG A 448 29.71 -22.59 12.08
C ARG A 448 28.87 -23.19 13.20
N ASN A 449 27.55 -23.16 13.02
CA ASN A 449 26.59 -23.68 13.98
C ASN A 449 26.79 -25.19 14.19
N VAL A 450 27.01 -25.59 15.44
CA VAL A 450 27.27 -26.97 15.87
C VAL A 450 26.14 -27.94 15.49
N GLN A 451 24.90 -27.46 15.36
CA GLN A 451 23.74 -28.27 15.01
C GLN A 451 23.62 -28.55 13.50
N ARG A 452 24.37 -27.81 12.66
CA ARG A 452 24.25 -27.87 11.19
C ARG A 452 25.51 -28.37 10.49
N HIS A 453 26.66 -28.24 11.12
CA HIS A 453 27.96 -28.58 10.53
C HIS A 453 28.84 -29.31 11.52
N THR A 454 29.71 -30.19 11.02
CA THR A 454 30.76 -30.83 11.81
C THR A 454 31.84 -29.79 12.14
N VAL A 455 32.00 -29.49 13.42
CA VAL A 455 32.91 -28.47 13.94
C VAL A 455 33.58 -28.94 15.22
N VAL A 456 34.72 -28.35 15.55
CA VAL A 456 35.47 -28.58 16.79
C VAL A 456 35.03 -27.54 17.84
N THR A 457 34.70 -28.02 19.04
CA THR A 457 34.27 -27.18 20.17
C THR A 457 35.12 -27.48 21.39
N SER A 458 35.36 -26.48 22.23
CA SER A 458 36.05 -26.66 23.51
C SER A 458 35.06 -26.93 24.65
N PRO A 459 35.33 -27.88 25.56
CA PRO A 459 34.53 -28.02 26.77
C PRO A 459 34.65 -26.82 27.72
N LYS A 460 35.74 -26.03 27.61
CA LYS A 460 36.03 -24.87 28.46
C LYS A 460 35.45 -23.56 27.93
N VAL A 461 35.10 -23.49 26.64
CA VAL A 461 34.66 -22.25 25.99
C VAL A 461 33.29 -22.42 25.33
N LEU A 462 32.33 -21.60 25.74
CA LEU A 462 31.04 -21.46 25.07
C LEU A 462 31.14 -20.29 24.09
N SER A 463 31.21 -20.59 22.79
CA SER A 463 31.10 -19.56 21.76
C SER A 463 29.66 -19.45 21.26
N LEU A 464 29.05 -18.29 21.48
CA LEU A 464 27.65 -18.03 21.15
C LEU A 464 27.55 -16.85 20.17
N ARG A 465 26.99 -17.10 18.99
CA ARG A 465 26.67 -16.06 18.01
C ARG A 465 25.21 -15.64 18.14
N VAL A 466 24.99 -14.34 18.34
CA VAL A 466 23.66 -13.74 18.38
C VAL A 466 23.35 -13.14 17.01
N ASP A 467 22.37 -13.70 16.30
CA ASP A 467 22.01 -13.29 14.94
C ASP A 467 20.99 -12.11 14.93
N GLU A 468 21.13 -11.14 15.84
CA GLU A 468 20.25 -9.95 15.96
C GLU A 468 20.90 -8.84 16.78
N SER A 469 20.38 -7.61 16.69
CA SER A 469 20.72 -6.50 17.62
C SER A 469 20.22 -6.80 19.03
N LEU A 470 20.90 -6.29 20.06
CA LEU A 470 20.50 -6.50 21.45
C LEU A 470 19.75 -5.27 21.96
N TYR A 471 18.57 -5.49 22.51
CA TYR A 471 17.75 -4.43 23.08
C TYR A 471 16.80 -4.98 24.16
N PHE A 472 16.03 -4.11 24.82
CA PHE A 472 15.20 -4.46 25.96
C PHE A 472 14.29 -5.69 25.75
N ALA A 473 13.82 -5.95 24.53
CA ALA A 473 12.87 -7.05 24.30
C ALA A 473 13.53 -8.43 24.18
N ASN A 474 14.85 -8.50 23.92
CA ASN A 474 15.54 -9.78 23.71
C ASN A 474 16.73 -10.03 24.65
N SER A 475 17.18 -9.04 25.42
CA SER A 475 18.32 -9.20 26.33
C SER A 475 18.13 -10.32 27.34
N ARG A 476 16.90 -10.49 27.86
CA ARG A 476 16.54 -11.57 28.79
C ARG A 476 16.66 -12.96 28.14
N ALA A 477 16.36 -13.08 26.85
CA ALA A 477 16.51 -14.35 26.14
C ALA A 477 18.00 -14.75 26.03
N LEU A 478 18.90 -13.78 25.85
CA LEU A 478 20.34 -14.01 25.88
C LEU A 478 20.80 -14.47 27.27
N GLU A 479 20.37 -13.76 28.31
CA GLU A 479 20.67 -14.10 29.71
C GLU A 479 20.24 -15.54 30.05
N ASP A 480 18.98 -15.90 29.74
CA ASP A 480 18.45 -17.24 29.96
C ASP A 480 19.25 -18.29 29.16
N ARG A 481 19.66 -17.99 27.92
CA ARG A 481 20.42 -18.91 27.07
C ARG A 481 21.80 -19.19 27.64
N ILE A 482 22.50 -18.15 28.14
CA ILE A 482 23.82 -18.27 28.76
C ILE A 482 23.69 -19.04 30.08
N ASN A 483 22.77 -18.65 30.96
CA ASN A 483 22.57 -19.31 32.26
C ASN A 483 22.28 -20.80 32.10
N ASN A 484 21.40 -21.16 31.15
CA ASN A 484 21.09 -22.56 30.85
C ASN A 484 22.29 -23.33 30.26
N ALA A 485 23.17 -22.67 29.52
CA ALA A 485 24.37 -23.31 28.97
C ALA A 485 25.43 -23.53 30.06
N VAL A 486 25.63 -22.54 30.92
CA VAL A 486 26.53 -22.60 32.08
C VAL A 486 26.10 -23.73 33.03
N ALA A 487 24.83 -23.80 33.39
CA ALA A 487 24.31 -24.82 34.31
C ALA A 487 24.52 -26.26 33.82
N LYS A 488 24.63 -26.48 32.51
CA LYS A 488 24.83 -27.81 31.90
C LYS A 488 26.30 -28.18 31.72
N ARG A 489 27.23 -27.26 31.93
CA ARG A 489 28.67 -27.44 31.60
C ARG A 489 29.55 -27.10 32.80
N PRO A 490 29.84 -28.07 33.68
CA PRO A 490 30.64 -27.82 34.88
C PRO A 490 32.11 -27.50 34.57
N ALA A 491 32.63 -27.89 33.40
CA ALA A 491 33.99 -27.62 32.96
C ALA A 491 34.15 -26.29 32.20
N LEU A 492 33.08 -25.48 32.12
CA LEU A 492 33.11 -24.21 31.41
C LEU A 492 33.94 -23.19 32.21
N GLU A 493 34.79 -22.43 31.52
CA GLU A 493 35.61 -21.36 32.10
C GLU A 493 35.32 -20.01 31.41
N HIS A 494 34.96 -20.03 30.12
CA HIS A 494 34.80 -18.84 29.29
C HIS A 494 33.50 -18.85 28.48
N VAL A 495 32.87 -17.68 28.38
CA VAL A 495 31.77 -17.41 27.45
C VAL A 495 32.23 -16.34 26.47
N VAL A 496 32.20 -16.63 25.17
CA VAL A 496 32.53 -15.69 24.09
C VAL A 496 31.26 -15.36 23.32
N LEU A 497 30.83 -14.10 23.38
CA LEU A 497 29.75 -13.60 22.53
C LEU A 497 30.33 -13.10 21.21
N GLN A 498 29.94 -13.76 20.12
CA GLN A 498 30.30 -13.34 18.77
C GLN A 498 29.32 -12.27 18.30
N CYS A 499 29.80 -11.03 18.18
CA CYS A 499 29.00 -9.83 17.95
C CYS A 499 28.88 -9.42 16.47
N SER A 500 29.33 -10.26 15.52
CA SER A 500 29.35 -9.90 14.10
C SER A 500 27.97 -9.61 13.48
N ALA A 501 26.88 -10.08 14.09
CA ALA A 501 25.51 -9.78 13.68
C ALA A 501 24.80 -8.74 14.58
N ILE A 502 25.43 -8.32 15.69
CA ILE A 502 24.88 -7.29 16.58
C ILE A 502 25.14 -5.92 15.94
N ASN A 503 24.08 -5.26 15.47
CA ASN A 503 24.17 -3.95 14.84
C ASN A 503 23.99 -2.80 15.84
N ASP A 504 23.25 -3.05 16.91
CA ASP A 504 22.99 -2.07 17.96
C ASP A 504 22.87 -2.77 19.33
N ILE A 505 23.18 -2.01 20.39
CA ILE A 505 23.00 -2.36 21.80
C ILE A 505 22.36 -1.16 22.47
N ASP A 506 21.11 -1.31 22.92
CA ASP A 506 20.42 -0.26 23.69
C ASP A 506 20.86 -0.23 25.16
N ALA A 507 20.39 0.77 25.91
CA ALA A 507 20.76 0.93 27.32
C ALA A 507 20.34 -0.26 28.20
N SER A 508 19.15 -0.83 27.98
CA SER A 508 18.66 -1.98 28.74
C SER A 508 19.45 -3.27 28.44
N ALA A 509 19.87 -3.44 27.20
CA ALA A 509 20.73 -4.55 26.79
C ALA A 509 22.14 -4.39 27.36
N LEU A 510 22.68 -3.17 27.45
CA LEU A 510 23.95 -2.90 28.12
C LEU A 510 23.89 -3.30 29.59
N GLU A 511 22.86 -2.87 30.33
CA GLU A 511 22.65 -3.24 31.74
C GLU A 511 22.49 -4.77 31.90
N SER A 512 21.84 -5.42 30.93
CA SER A 512 21.73 -6.87 30.90
C SER A 512 23.08 -7.54 30.69
N LEU A 513 23.94 -7.01 29.82
CA LEU A 513 25.32 -7.51 29.60
C LEU A 513 26.19 -7.33 30.85
N GLU A 514 26.07 -6.19 31.54
CA GLU A 514 26.72 -5.96 32.84
C GLU A 514 26.27 -6.99 33.88
N THR A 515 24.97 -7.24 33.97
CA THR A 515 24.39 -8.24 34.87
C THR A 515 24.87 -9.65 34.54
N ILE A 516 24.94 -10.00 33.25
CA ILE A 516 25.49 -11.29 32.77
C ILE A 516 26.96 -11.42 33.18
N ASP A 517 27.79 -10.41 32.94
CA ASP A 517 29.21 -10.42 33.31
C ASP A 517 29.40 -10.60 34.82
N GLN A 518 28.66 -9.84 35.65
CA GLN A 518 28.73 -9.93 37.10
C GLN A 518 28.36 -11.33 37.60
N ARG A 519 27.31 -11.95 37.04
CA ARG A 519 26.88 -13.31 37.42
C ARG A 519 27.88 -14.37 36.97
N LEU A 520 28.40 -14.26 35.76
CA LEU A 520 29.45 -15.15 35.27
C LEU A 520 30.70 -15.05 36.16
N ARG A 521 31.11 -13.84 36.51
CA ARG A 521 32.23 -13.59 37.41
C ARG A 521 32.00 -14.19 38.80
N GLY A 522 30.80 -14.06 39.35
CA GLY A 522 30.40 -14.68 40.61
C GLY A 522 30.44 -16.21 40.59
N ALA A 523 30.26 -16.81 39.41
CA ALA A 523 30.38 -18.25 39.17
C ALA A 523 31.81 -18.69 38.77
N GLY A 524 32.79 -17.79 38.76
CA GLY A 524 34.18 -18.08 38.37
C GLY A 524 34.42 -18.13 36.85
N LEU A 525 33.44 -17.72 36.04
CA LEU A 525 33.50 -17.67 34.58
C LEU A 525 33.88 -16.26 34.10
N ARG A 526 34.38 -16.15 32.86
CA ARG A 526 34.65 -14.85 32.23
C ARG A 526 33.83 -14.63 30.96
N LEU A 527 33.31 -13.41 30.79
CA LEU A 527 32.62 -12.97 29.59
C LEU A 527 33.59 -12.25 28.64
N HIS A 528 33.63 -12.70 27.39
CA HIS A 528 34.43 -12.13 26.32
C HIS A 528 33.53 -11.72 25.18
N LEU A 529 33.93 -10.69 24.44
CA LEU A 529 33.28 -10.27 23.19
C LEU A 529 34.23 -10.51 22.03
N SER A 530 33.68 -10.78 20.85
CA SER A 530 34.46 -10.81 19.60
C SER A 530 33.72 -10.12 18.47
N GLU A 531 34.45 -9.62 17.48
CA GLU A 531 33.88 -9.07 16.24
C GLU A 531 32.84 -7.96 16.47
N VAL A 532 33.05 -7.13 17.51
CA VAL A 532 32.17 -5.99 17.80
C VAL A 532 32.31 -4.93 16.71
N LYS A 533 31.20 -4.52 16.10
CA LYS A 533 31.18 -3.51 15.04
C LYS A 533 31.62 -2.15 15.56
N GLY A 534 32.29 -1.37 14.71
CA GLY A 534 32.78 -0.02 15.03
C GLY A 534 31.74 0.87 15.73
N PRO A 535 30.55 1.10 15.14
CA PRO A 535 29.53 1.94 15.76
C PRO A 535 29.06 1.47 17.15
N VAL A 536 29.02 0.15 17.38
CA VAL A 536 28.67 -0.44 18.69
C VAL A 536 29.83 -0.24 19.67
N MET A 537 31.06 -0.53 19.23
CA MET A 537 32.27 -0.35 20.03
C MET A 537 32.47 1.11 20.45
N ASP A 538 32.19 2.06 19.57
CA ASP A 538 32.30 3.50 19.86
C ASP A 538 31.33 3.93 20.97
N ARG A 539 30.13 3.33 21.02
CA ARG A 539 29.18 3.54 22.13
C ARG A 539 29.67 2.89 23.42
N LEU A 540 30.13 1.63 23.36
CA LEU A 540 30.62 0.89 24.54
C LEU A 540 31.88 1.52 25.16
N LYS A 541 32.76 2.13 24.36
CA LYS A 541 33.95 2.84 24.87
C LYS A 541 33.61 4.05 25.73
N ASN A 542 32.44 4.64 25.53
CA ASN A 542 31.97 5.78 26.31
C ASN A 542 31.25 5.35 27.61
N THR A 543 31.24 4.05 27.92
CA THR A 543 30.65 3.51 29.16
C THR A 543 31.69 2.80 30.02
N GLU A 544 31.37 2.57 31.29
CA GLU A 544 32.26 1.85 32.23
C GLU A 544 32.29 0.33 31.99
N PHE A 545 31.40 -0.18 31.14
CA PHE A 545 31.27 -1.62 30.88
C PHE A 545 32.58 -2.28 30.46
N LEU A 546 33.31 -1.69 29.51
CA LEU A 546 34.59 -2.26 29.04
C LEU A 546 35.69 -2.21 30.11
N GLN A 547 35.59 -1.32 31.09
CA GLN A 547 36.55 -1.22 32.20
C GLN A 547 36.30 -2.32 33.24
N HIS A 548 35.03 -2.72 33.41
CA HIS A 548 34.61 -3.71 34.40
C HIS A 548 34.44 -5.13 33.84
N LEU A 549 34.46 -5.30 32.51
CA LEU A 549 34.34 -6.58 31.82
C LEU A 549 35.34 -7.60 32.37
N SER A 550 34.84 -8.76 32.81
CA SER A 550 35.68 -9.82 33.40
C SER A 550 36.67 -10.46 32.43
N GLY A 551 36.34 -10.44 31.13
CA GLY A 551 37.18 -10.97 30.06
C GLY A 551 37.79 -9.89 29.16
N GLN A 552 37.79 -10.13 27.86
CA GLN A 552 38.47 -9.29 26.86
C GLN A 552 37.61 -9.17 25.61
N VAL A 553 37.84 -8.10 24.85
CA VAL A 553 37.28 -7.93 23.52
C VAL A 553 38.32 -8.35 22.48
N PHE A 554 38.01 -9.36 21.68
CA PHE A 554 38.86 -9.85 20.60
C PHE A 554 38.44 -9.25 19.26
N LEU A 555 39.41 -9.03 18.37
CA LEU A 555 39.12 -8.53 17.02
C LEU A 555 38.40 -9.59 16.18
N THR A 556 38.85 -10.84 16.26
CA THR A 556 38.24 -11.97 15.54
C THR A 556 37.82 -13.09 16.49
N GLN A 557 36.81 -13.87 16.09
CA GLN A 557 36.41 -15.05 16.87
C GLN A 557 37.54 -16.09 16.96
N PHE A 558 38.39 -16.20 15.93
CA PHE A 558 39.53 -17.13 15.91
C PHE A 558 40.58 -16.75 16.97
N GLN A 559 40.93 -15.47 17.08
CA GLN A 559 41.84 -14.99 18.13
C GLN A 559 41.31 -15.30 19.54
N ALA A 560 40.00 -15.16 19.75
CA ALA A 560 39.38 -15.50 21.04
C ALA A 560 39.58 -16.99 21.38
N ILE A 561 39.30 -17.90 20.44
CA ILE A 561 39.45 -19.34 20.70
C ILE A 561 40.92 -19.74 20.84
N HIS A 562 41.82 -19.18 20.03
CA HIS A 562 43.25 -19.45 20.16
C HIS A 562 43.83 -18.98 21.49
N ALA A 563 43.33 -17.88 22.06
CA ALA A 563 43.76 -17.39 23.36
C ALA A 563 43.18 -18.20 24.53
N LEU A 564 41.91 -18.63 24.43
CA LEU A 564 41.16 -19.22 25.53
C LEU A 564 41.16 -20.76 25.54
N SER A 565 41.41 -21.39 24.39
CA SER A 565 41.43 -22.83 24.21
C SER A 565 42.37 -23.23 23.05
N PRO A 566 43.69 -23.05 23.21
CA PRO A 566 44.68 -23.33 22.16
C PRO A 566 44.67 -24.78 21.66
N GLU A 567 44.14 -25.72 22.45
CA GLU A 567 43.98 -27.14 22.06
C GLU A 567 42.99 -27.34 20.91
N VAL A 568 42.12 -26.36 20.64
CA VAL A 568 41.06 -26.41 19.62
C VAL A 568 41.41 -25.56 18.40
N ALA A 569 42.36 -24.63 18.52
CA ALA A 569 42.68 -23.62 17.53
C ALA A 569 43.68 -24.09 16.46
#